data_AF-A0A847MRX8-F1
#
_entry.id   AF-A0A847MRX8-F1
#
_cell.length_a   1.000
_cell.length_b   1.000
_cell.length_c   1.000
_cell.angle_alpha   90.00
_cell.angle_beta   90.00
_cell.angle_gamma   90.00
#
_symmetry.space_group_name_H-M   'P 1'
#
loop_
_entity.id
_entity.type
_entity.pdbx_description
1 polymer ?
#
loop_
_entity_poly.entity_id
_entity_poly.type
_entity_poly.pdbx_seq_one_letter_code
_entity_poly.pdbx_strand_id
1 'polypeptide(L)'
;RVVLDIGLHCGFEAPAELGGGEWTYDKAWAFLTEHANMDESFLRFELDRYLGWPGQAPSYKVGERLWMDLRRQLEERDGDDFDLKAFHRRALDIGSVGLDVLREAILR
;
A
#
# COMPACT_ATOMS: atom_id res chain seq x y z
N ARG A 1 5.14 6.50 1.11
CA ARG A 1 4.30 6.19 -0.08
C ARG A 1 2.81 6.33 0.20
N VAL A 2 2.16 5.42 0.96
CA VAL A 2 0.71 5.50 1.26
C VAL A 2 0.30 6.84 1.87
N VAL A 3 0.98 7.26 2.95
CA VAL A 3 0.69 8.52 3.67
C VAL A 3 0.82 9.73 2.74
N LEU A 4 1.91 9.81 1.98
CA LEU A 4 2.16 10.90 1.04
C LEU A 4 1.07 10.99 -0.03
N ASP A 5 0.90 9.92 -0.80
CA ASP A 5 0.04 9.93 -2.00
C ASP A 5 -1.43 10.20 -1.63
N ILE A 6 -1.98 9.47 -0.66
CA ILE A 6 -3.36 9.67 -0.21
C ILE A 6 -3.50 10.99 0.53
N GLY A 7 -2.53 11.35 1.38
CA GLY A 7 -2.56 12.59 2.16
C GLY A 7 -2.62 13.84 1.27
N LEU A 8 -1.71 13.91 0.30
CA LEU A 8 -1.63 15.00 -0.68
C LEU A 8 -2.89 15.06 -1.55
N HIS A 9 -3.25 13.96 -2.21
CA HIS A 9 -4.27 13.97 -3.27
C HIS A 9 -5.71 13.93 -2.77
N CYS A 10 -5.93 13.50 -1.53
CA CYS A 10 -7.26 13.51 -0.90
C CYS A 10 -7.45 14.65 0.12
N GLY A 11 -6.47 15.53 0.29
CA GLY A 11 -6.58 16.69 1.17
C GLY A 11 -6.68 16.33 2.67
N PHE A 12 -6.08 15.20 3.07
CA PHE A 12 -5.99 14.87 4.50
C PHE A 12 -4.92 15.71 5.19
N GLU A 13 -5.05 15.84 6.50
CA GLU A 13 -4.07 16.58 7.31
C GLU A 13 -2.70 15.91 7.27
N ALA A 14 -1.65 16.71 7.13
CA ALA A 14 -0.28 16.26 7.27
C ALA A 14 -0.02 15.73 8.69
N PRO A 15 0.83 14.71 8.86
CA PRO A 15 1.21 14.20 10.17
C PRO A 15 1.68 15.28 11.13
N ALA A 16 1.39 15.10 12.43
CA ALA A 16 1.80 16.03 13.48
C ALA A 16 3.33 16.22 13.55
N GLU A 17 4.12 15.21 13.18
CA GLU A 17 5.59 15.30 13.06
C GLU A 17 6.04 16.34 12.01
N LEU A 18 5.17 16.69 11.05
CA LEU A 18 5.39 17.76 10.06
C LEU A 18 4.71 19.09 10.47
N GLY A 19 4.19 19.17 11.69
CA GLY A 19 3.46 20.33 12.20
C GLY A 19 1.97 20.35 11.86
N GLY A 20 1.37 19.26 11.37
CA GLY A 20 -0.07 19.21 11.07
C GLY A 20 -0.48 20.04 9.85
N GLY A 21 -1.78 20.26 9.67
CA GLY A 21 -2.35 21.14 8.63
C GLY A 21 -2.16 20.65 7.20
N GLU A 22 -2.20 21.56 6.23
CA GLU A 22 -2.14 21.21 4.80
C GLU A 22 -0.78 20.66 4.38
N TRP A 23 -0.79 19.74 3.41
CA TRP A 23 0.42 19.26 2.76
C TRP A 23 1.01 20.32 1.84
N THR A 24 2.32 20.53 1.95
CA THR A 24 3.12 21.32 1.02
C THR A 24 4.22 20.44 0.42
N TYR A 25 4.85 20.91 -0.66
CA TYR A 25 6.01 20.20 -1.23
C TYR A 25 7.11 19.98 -0.19
N ASP A 26 7.42 20.99 0.62
CA ASP A 26 8.47 20.89 1.66
C ASP A 26 8.12 19.87 2.74
N LYS A 27 6.86 19.81 3.17
CA LYS A 27 6.40 18.77 4.11
C LYS A 27 6.51 17.37 3.49
N ALA A 28 6.09 17.24 2.22
CA ALA A 28 6.19 15.97 1.50
C ALA A 28 7.64 15.52 1.33
N TRP A 29 8.55 16.45 1.04
CA TRP A 29 9.98 16.22 0.95
C TRP A 29 10.57 15.76 2.29
N ALA A 30 10.32 16.53 3.35
CA ALA A 30 10.80 16.20 4.70
C ALA A 30 10.31 14.82 5.16
N PHE A 31 9.04 14.52 4.95
CA PHE A 31 8.47 13.21 5.27
C PHE A 31 9.11 12.09 4.45
N LEU A 32 9.31 12.31 3.14
CA LEU A 32 9.92 11.28 2.29
C LEU A 32 11.36 10.97 2.72
N THR A 33 12.17 12.00 3.00
CA THR A 33 13.58 11.83 3.36
C THR A 33 13.78 11.27 4.76
N GLU A 34 12.87 11.56 5.69
CA GLU A 34 12.91 10.99 7.04
C GLU A 34 12.58 9.49 7.03
N HIS A 35 11.62 9.08 6.20
CA HIS A 35 11.10 7.71 6.18
C HIS A 35 11.71 6.80 5.10
N ALA A 36 12.62 7.31 4.27
CA ALA A 36 13.27 6.54 3.22
C ALA A 36 14.78 6.84 3.14
N ASN A 37 15.59 5.80 3.37
CA ASN A 37 17.05 5.89 3.28
C ASN A 37 17.55 5.54 1.86
N MET A 38 17.51 6.52 0.96
CA MET A 38 17.96 6.40 -0.44
C MET A 38 18.67 7.69 -0.87
N ASP A 39 19.40 7.64 -1.99
CA ASP A 39 20.05 8.82 -2.56
C ASP A 39 19.04 9.95 -2.85
N GLU A 40 19.45 11.19 -2.61
CA GLU A 40 18.58 12.36 -2.78
C GLU A 40 17.99 12.44 -4.19
N SER A 41 18.81 12.23 -5.23
CA SER A 41 18.36 12.30 -6.63
C SER A 41 17.25 11.30 -6.93
N PHE A 42 17.31 10.11 -6.34
CA PHE A 42 16.27 9.09 -6.45
C PHE A 42 15.02 9.51 -5.70
N LEU A 43 15.15 10.04 -4.48
CA LEU A 43 14.00 10.50 -3.70
C LEU A 43 13.28 11.69 -4.35
N ARG A 44 14.02 12.61 -5.00
CA ARG A 44 13.42 13.72 -5.76
C ARG A 44 12.56 13.19 -6.90
N PHE A 45 13.12 12.27 -7.68
CA PHE A 45 12.38 11.59 -8.75
C PHE A 45 11.13 10.88 -8.22
N GLU A 46 11.24 10.14 -7.12
CA GLU A 46 10.10 9.46 -6.53
C GLU A 46 9.04 10.44 -6.01
N LEU A 47 9.43 11.56 -5.39
CA LEU A 47 8.48 12.57 -4.94
C LEU A 47 7.70 13.17 -6.12
N ASP A 48 8.41 13.57 -7.18
CA ASP A 48 7.78 14.12 -8.39
C ASP A 48 6.85 13.08 -9.03
N ARG A 49 7.25 11.79 -9.02
CA ARG A 49 6.41 10.70 -9.48
C ARG A 49 5.13 10.53 -8.64
N TYR A 50 5.20 10.64 -7.32
CA TYR A 50 4.02 10.57 -6.45
C TYR A 50 3.08 11.75 -6.68
N LEU A 51 3.63 12.94 -6.93
CA LEU A 51 2.85 14.14 -7.23
C LEU A 51 2.21 14.08 -8.62
N GLY A 52 2.89 13.50 -9.60
CA GLY A 52 2.44 13.41 -11.00
C GLY A 52 1.60 12.18 -11.34
N TRP A 53 1.62 11.12 -10.51
CA TRP A 53 0.91 9.87 -10.80
C TRP A 53 0.12 9.35 -9.58
N PRO A 54 -0.99 10.03 -9.23
CA PRO A 54 -1.77 9.71 -8.04
C PRO A 54 -2.31 8.28 -8.05
N GLY A 55 -2.26 7.61 -6.89
CA GLY A 55 -2.84 6.29 -6.66
C GLY A 55 -1.90 5.11 -6.96
N GLN A 56 -0.81 5.31 -7.70
CA GLN A 56 0.13 4.23 -8.01
C GLN A 56 0.95 3.84 -6.78
N ALA A 57 1.51 4.82 -6.06
CA ALA A 57 2.47 4.58 -4.98
C ALA A 57 1.91 3.80 -3.77
N PRO A 58 0.64 3.96 -3.38
CA PRO A 58 0.02 3.15 -2.33
C PRO A 58 -0.17 1.68 -2.71
N SER A 59 -0.25 1.38 -4.02
CA SER A 59 -0.69 0.05 -4.50
C SER A 59 0.15 -1.11 -3.95
N TYR A 60 1.45 -0.89 -3.70
CA TYR A 60 2.34 -1.88 -3.09
C TYR A 60 1.88 -2.32 -1.70
N LYS A 61 1.81 -1.38 -0.73
CA LYS A 61 1.48 -1.71 0.68
C LYS A 61 -0.01 -1.93 0.89
N VAL A 62 -0.87 -1.28 0.10
CA VAL A 62 -2.32 -1.55 0.13
C VAL A 62 -2.60 -2.94 -0.42
N GLY A 63 -1.95 -3.32 -1.53
CA GLY A 63 -2.04 -4.66 -2.09
C GLY A 63 -1.56 -5.73 -1.11
N GLU A 64 -0.38 -5.56 -0.53
CA GLU A 64 0.15 -6.46 0.50
C GLU A 64 -0.81 -6.62 1.69
N ARG A 65 -1.35 -5.51 2.20
CA ARG A 65 -2.32 -5.54 3.30
C ARG A 65 -3.52 -6.40 2.94
N LEU A 66 -4.09 -6.23 1.74
CA LEU A 66 -5.25 -6.98 1.30
C LEU A 66 -4.92 -8.48 1.14
N TRP A 67 -3.75 -8.82 0.60
CA TRP A 67 -3.27 -10.21 0.55
C TRP A 67 -3.13 -10.85 1.94
N MET A 68 -2.55 -10.12 2.90
CA MET A 68 -2.43 -10.59 4.30
C MET A 68 -3.79 -10.73 4.97
N ASP A 69 -4.72 -9.78 4.75
CA ASP A 69 -6.08 -9.82 5.28
C ASP A 69 -6.87 -11.01 4.72
N LEU A 70 -6.68 -11.34 3.44
CA LEU A 70 -7.26 -12.51 2.79
C LEU A 70 -6.76 -13.82 3.39
N ARG A 71 -5.44 -13.93 3.57
CA ARG A 71 -4.82 -15.08 4.23
C ARG A 71 -5.35 -15.26 5.65
N ARG A 72 -5.36 -14.19 6.45
CA ARG A 72 -5.83 -14.21 7.84
C ARG A 72 -7.29 -14.65 7.94
N GLN A 73 -8.17 -14.14 7.07
CA GLN A 73 -9.58 -14.56 7.03
C GLN A 73 -9.75 -16.07 6.78
N LEU A 74 -8.89 -16.67 5.95
CA LEU A 74 -8.93 -18.11 5.71
C LEU A 74 -8.31 -18.91 6.87
N GLU A 75 -7.22 -18.43 7.46
CA GLU A 75 -6.65 -19.02 8.69
C GLU A 75 -7.69 -19.05 9.82
N GLU A 76 -8.45 -17.96 10.00
CA GLU A 76 -9.53 -17.87 10.99
C GLU A 76 -10.72 -18.78 10.66
N ARG A 77 -11.08 -18.91 9.38
CA ARG A 77 -12.22 -19.73 8.93
C ARG A 77 -11.94 -21.23 9.00
N ASP A 78 -10.76 -21.64 8.54
CA ASP A 78 -10.40 -23.04 8.34
C ASP A 78 -9.64 -23.63 9.54
N GLY A 79 -9.09 -22.79 10.43
CA GLY A 79 -8.44 -23.23 11.67
C GLY A 79 -7.30 -24.22 11.41
N ASP A 80 -7.36 -25.38 12.08
CA ASP A 80 -6.34 -26.43 11.95
C ASP A 80 -6.30 -27.06 10.54
N ASP A 81 -7.37 -26.91 9.75
CA ASP A 81 -7.43 -27.41 8.36
C ASP A 81 -6.80 -26.43 7.35
N PHE A 82 -6.36 -25.25 7.79
CA PHE A 82 -5.72 -24.26 6.91
C PHE A 82 -4.36 -24.76 6.38
N ASP A 83 -4.22 -24.80 5.05
CA ASP A 83 -2.95 -25.07 4.37
C ASP A 83 -2.46 -23.84 3.59
N LEU A 84 -1.36 -23.25 4.08
CA LEU A 84 -0.70 -22.10 3.45
C LEU A 84 -0.25 -22.37 2.00
N LYS A 85 0.21 -23.59 1.72
CA LYS A 85 0.64 -23.97 0.37
C LYS A 85 -0.56 -24.07 -0.57
N ALA A 86 -1.67 -24.62 -0.10
CA ALA A 86 -2.91 -24.68 -0.86
C ALA A 86 -3.48 -23.28 -1.13
N PHE A 87 -3.45 -22.39 -0.13
CA PHE A 87 -3.81 -20.97 -0.29
C PHE A 87 -2.97 -20.30 -1.39
N HIS A 88 -1.64 -20.37 -1.31
CA HIS A 88 -0.77 -19.77 -2.31
C HIS A 88 -1.01 -20.32 -3.71
N ARG A 89 -1.18 -21.64 -3.84
CA ARG A 89 -1.47 -22.27 -5.13
C ARG A 89 -2.78 -21.73 -5.71
N ARG A 90 -3.88 -21.79 -4.94
CA ARG A 90 -5.20 -21.32 -5.39
C ARG A 90 -5.15 -19.84 -5.80
N ALA A 91 -4.47 -19.01 -5.02
CA ALA A 91 -4.39 -17.58 -5.28
C ALA A 91 -3.54 -17.22 -6.50
N LEU A 92 -2.41 -17.90 -6.71
CA LEU A 92 -1.52 -17.65 -7.84
C LEU A 92 -2.05 -18.25 -9.15
N ASP A 93 -2.77 -19.38 -9.10
CA ASP A 93 -3.38 -20.02 -10.29
C ASP A 93 -4.44 -19.14 -10.97
N ILE A 94 -4.98 -18.12 -10.28
CA ILE A 94 -5.93 -17.13 -10.84
C ILE A 94 -5.24 -16.16 -11.81
N GLY A 95 -3.94 -15.91 -11.64
CA GLY A 95 -3.21 -14.89 -12.40
C GLY A 95 -3.41 -13.46 -11.89
N SER A 96 -2.97 -12.48 -12.68
CA SER A 96 -3.03 -11.07 -12.30
C SER A 96 -4.43 -10.50 -12.51
N VAL A 97 -5.14 -10.24 -11.41
CA VAL A 97 -6.49 -9.67 -11.38
C VAL A 97 -6.57 -8.54 -10.36
N GLY A 98 -7.65 -7.75 -10.41
CA GLY A 98 -7.95 -6.78 -9.36
C GLY A 98 -8.17 -7.45 -7.99
N LEU A 99 -7.87 -6.73 -6.90
CA LEU A 99 -7.89 -7.31 -5.56
C LEU A 99 -9.30 -7.72 -5.09
N ASP A 100 -10.35 -7.05 -5.56
CA ASP A 100 -11.74 -7.45 -5.28
C ASP A 100 -12.08 -8.79 -5.95
N VAL A 101 -11.62 -8.98 -7.20
CA VAL A 101 -11.80 -10.24 -7.96
C VAL A 101 -11.01 -11.37 -7.29
N LEU A 102 -9.76 -11.11 -6.89
CA LEU A 102 -8.97 -12.07 -6.12
C LEU A 102 -9.70 -12.45 -4.83
N ARG A 103 -10.22 -11.46 -4.10
CA ARG A 103 -10.92 -11.68 -2.84
C ARG A 103 -12.13 -12.59 -3.03
N GLU A 104 -12.97 -12.26 -4.01
CA GLU A 104 -14.16 -13.03 -4.34
C GLU A 104 -13.81 -14.47 -4.76
N ALA A 105 -12.79 -14.65 -5.59
CA ALA A 105 -12.36 -15.97 -6.06
C ALA A 105 -11.80 -16.86 -4.94
N ILE A 106 -11.26 -16.27 -3.88
CA ILE A 106 -10.61 -17.00 -2.78
C ILE A 106 -11.54 -17.27 -1.60
N LEU A 107 -12.42 -16.31 -1.27
CA LEU A 107 -13.34 -16.44 -0.13
C LEU A 107 -14.64 -17.18 -0.45
N ARG A 108 -15.02 -17.29 -1.73
CA ARG A 108 -16.05 -18.24 -2.17
C ARG A 108 -15.66 -19.68 -1.84
#